data_AF-A0A8T5APK4-F1
#
_entry.id   AF-A0A8T5APK4-F1
#
_cell.length_a   1.000
_cell.length_b   1.000
_cell.length_c   1.000
_cell.angle_alpha   90.00
_cell.angle_beta   90.00
_cell.angle_gamma   90.00
#
_symmetry.space_group_name_H-M   'P 1'
#
loop_
_entity.id
_entity.type
_entity.pdbx_description
1 polymer ?
#
loop_
_entity_poly.entity_id
_entity_poly.type
_entity_poly.pdbx_seq_one_letter_code
_entity_poly.pdbx_strand_id
1 'polypeptide(L)'
;MKSYMLPEFNVYRDLERCVSCQVCVNQCTYMVHYYDEEEDLVKSREENCVGCLRCAMLCPTKALKIVPNPTSYRENHHWTRESISAIKVQAESGGVILTGMGCDKPQYTYWDRIVLNASQVTNPSIDPLREPMEIRTFLGKKPKELSIEAGSGRYSLTTELSPQLKLEMPIMFTAISYGAVSFNVHESLAMAASESGTYFNTGEGGLDRRLYRYGDHAIVQVASGRFGVDPSYLEVGAAVEIKIGQGAKPGIGGHLPGEKVSREISRTRMIPKGTDALSPAPQHDIYSIEDLSQLIYAIKEATGYAKPVSVKIAAVHNSAAIASGIVRAGADIIALDGIRGSTGAAPKIIRDNVGIPIELALASVDQRLRDEGIRNEASLVVAGGVRNSADVVKAIALGADAVYIGTAALIAIGCTVCQKCYMGRCPWGIATTDPWISKRVNPLIASKRLSNLLRAWSLEIKEMMGGMGINSIESLRGNREMLRGVGLTDKELSILGVRHAGE
;
A
#
# COMPACT_ATOMS: atom_id res chain seq x y z
N MET A 1 8.62 25.25 -27.70
CA MET A 1 9.89 25.50 -26.99
C MET A 1 10.71 24.22 -27.08
N LYS A 2 11.99 24.28 -27.45
CA LYS A 2 12.86 23.09 -27.46
C LYS A 2 13.11 22.70 -25.99
N SER A 3 12.76 21.48 -25.60
CA SER A 3 13.01 21.03 -24.23
C SER A 3 14.50 20.87 -23.99
N TYR A 4 14.97 21.35 -22.83
CA TYR A 4 16.36 21.26 -22.39
C TYR A 4 16.60 20.03 -21.49
N MET A 5 15.71 19.04 -21.59
CA MET A 5 15.71 17.83 -20.78
C MET A 5 16.51 16.72 -21.44
N LEU A 6 17.41 16.11 -20.67
CA LEU A 6 18.06 14.86 -21.07
C LEU A 6 17.08 13.69 -20.87
N PRO A 7 17.00 12.74 -21.81
CA PRO A 7 16.24 11.50 -21.62
C PRO A 7 16.68 10.77 -20.36
N GLU A 8 15.73 10.24 -19.60
CA GLU A 8 16.01 9.50 -18.36
C GLU A 8 16.66 8.13 -18.64
N PHE A 9 16.28 7.51 -19.76
CA PHE A 9 16.73 6.18 -20.18
C PHE A 9 17.17 6.17 -21.64
N ASN A 10 18.18 5.36 -21.95
CA ASN A 10 18.56 5.02 -23.31
C ASN A 10 17.94 3.70 -23.73
N VAL A 11 17.70 3.55 -25.03
CA VAL A 11 17.06 2.40 -25.67
C VAL A 11 18.05 1.77 -26.63
N TYR A 12 18.79 0.78 -26.17
CA TYR A 12 19.69 0.01 -27.03
C TYR A 12 18.90 -1.06 -27.78
N ARG A 13 19.01 -1.02 -29.11
CA ARG A 13 18.50 -2.05 -30.01
C ARG A 13 19.68 -2.72 -30.71
N ASP A 14 19.81 -4.03 -30.48
CA ASP A 14 20.73 -4.89 -31.23
C ASP A 14 20.13 -5.18 -32.61
N LEU A 15 20.72 -4.62 -33.67
CA LEU A 15 20.23 -4.76 -35.04
C LEU A 15 20.44 -6.17 -35.60
N GLU A 16 21.43 -6.92 -35.11
CA GLU A 16 21.66 -8.30 -35.54
C GLU A 16 20.58 -9.24 -34.99
N ARG A 17 20.03 -8.91 -33.81
CA ARG A 17 18.93 -9.68 -33.20
C ARG A 17 17.55 -9.15 -33.55
N CYS A 18 17.43 -7.92 -34.01
CA CYS A 18 16.13 -7.30 -34.22
C CYS A 18 15.55 -7.69 -35.58
N VAL A 19 14.46 -8.45 -35.54
CA VAL A 19 13.73 -8.90 -36.75
C VAL A 19 12.62 -7.95 -37.20
N SER A 20 12.67 -6.67 -36.79
CA SER A 20 11.65 -5.65 -37.08
C SER A 20 10.17 -6.05 -36.86
N CYS A 21 9.88 -7.05 -36.02
CA CYS A 21 8.52 -7.60 -35.80
C CYS A 21 7.48 -6.64 -35.18
N GLN A 22 7.86 -5.38 -34.92
CA GLN A 22 7.01 -4.32 -34.38
C GLN A 22 6.33 -4.60 -33.03
N VAL A 23 6.64 -5.71 -32.34
CA VAL A 23 6.09 -6.02 -31.00
C VAL A 23 6.37 -4.87 -30.03
N CYS A 24 7.57 -4.31 -30.04
CA CYS A 24 7.90 -3.18 -29.16
C CYS A 24 7.11 -1.89 -29.48
N VAL A 25 6.74 -1.66 -30.75
CA VAL A 25 5.86 -0.56 -31.18
C VAL A 25 4.46 -0.79 -30.59
N ASN A 26 3.91 -1.98 -30.78
CA ASN A 26 2.57 -2.35 -30.29
C ASN A 26 2.49 -2.41 -28.75
N GLN A 27 3.57 -2.75 -28.06
CA GLN A 27 3.55 -2.89 -26.60
C GLN A 27 3.80 -1.56 -25.87
N CYS A 28 4.44 -0.58 -26.50
CA CYS A 28 4.82 0.67 -25.85
C CYS A 28 3.73 1.75 -25.96
N THR A 29 3.03 1.99 -24.86
CA THR A 29 1.98 3.02 -24.75
C THR A 29 2.53 4.45 -24.63
N TYR A 30 3.85 4.60 -24.47
CA TYR A 30 4.55 5.89 -24.46
C TYR A 30 5.13 6.26 -25.83
N MET A 31 4.87 5.47 -26.89
CA MET A 31 5.34 5.76 -28.25
C MET A 31 6.87 5.95 -28.31
N VAL A 32 7.60 5.12 -27.55
CA VAL A 32 9.07 5.07 -27.59
C VAL A 32 9.55 4.47 -28.89
N HIS A 33 8.85 3.48 -29.45
CA HIS A 33 9.28 2.81 -30.67
C HIS A 33 8.35 3.14 -31.83
N TYR A 34 8.91 3.29 -33.02
CA TYR A 34 8.15 3.47 -34.26
C TYR A 34 8.81 2.65 -35.39
N TYR A 35 8.00 2.27 -36.37
CA TYR A 35 8.50 1.61 -37.58
C TYR A 35 8.77 2.68 -38.64
N ASP A 36 9.95 2.62 -39.24
CA ASP A 36 10.39 3.49 -40.32
C ASP A 36 10.24 2.72 -41.64
N GLU A 37 9.27 3.13 -42.46
CA GLU A 37 8.93 2.45 -43.70
C GLU A 37 10.00 2.61 -44.79
N GLU A 38 10.78 3.71 -44.75
CA GLU A 38 11.82 3.97 -45.75
C GLU A 38 13.05 3.07 -45.54
N GLU A 39 13.41 2.84 -44.27
CA GLU A 39 14.54 2.00 -43.91
C GLU A 39 14.17 0.54 -43.58
N ASP A 40 12.87 0.20 -43.52
CA ASP A 40 12.35 -1.09 -43.06
C ASP A 40 12.87 -1.50 -41.66
N LEU A 41 13.01 -0.50 -40.77
CA LEU A 41 13.61 -0.67 -39.44
C LEU A 41 12.72 -0.11 -38.34
N VAL A 42 12.77 -0.76 -37.17
CA VAL A 42 12.14 -0.21 -35.97
C VAL A 42 13.13 0.70 -35.24
N LYS A 43 12.81 1.99 -35.14
CA LYS A 43 13.59 3.01 -34.44
C LYS A 43 13.00 3.36 -33.07
N SER A 44 13.71 4.18 -32.29
CA SER A 44 13.31 4.57 -30.94
C SER A 44 13.49 6.08 -30.66
N ARG A 45 12.56 6.65 -29.90
CA ARG A 45 12.54 8.01 -29.33
C ARG A 45 12.76 7.89 -27.82
N GLU A 46 14.02 7.97 -27.42
CA GLU A 46 14.46 7.72 -26.04
C GLU A 46 13.88 8.73 -25.05
N GLU A 47 13.57 9.94 -25.50
CA GLU A 47 12.95 11.02 -24.72
C GLU A 47 11.58 10.64 -24.12
N ASN A 48 10.89 9.67 -24.71
CA ASN A 48 9.60 9.17 -24.23
C ASN A 48 9.75 7.99 -23.25
N CYS A 49 10.96 7.45 -23.08
CA CYS A 49 11.16 6.25 -22.30
C CYS A 49 11.02 6.53 -20.81
N VAL A 50 10.17 5.75 -20.13
CA VAL A 50 9.92 5.87 -18.68
C VAL A 50 10.47 4.68 -17.88
N GLY A 51 11.32 3.85 -18.50
CA GLY A 51 11.94 2.71 -17.82
C GLY A 51 10.96 1.61 -17.39
N CYS A 52 9.79 1.49 -18.03
CA CYS A 52 8.79 0.49 -17.65
C CYS A 52 9.19 -0.97 -17.96
N LEU A 53 10.24 -1.17 -18.78
CA LEU A 53 10.81 -2.45 -19.22
C LEU A 53 9.91 -3.38 -20.05
N ARG A 54 8.66 -3.02 -20.34
CA ARG A 54 7.74 -3.91 -21.06
C ARG A 54 8.24 -4.32 -22.45
N CYS A 55 8.74 -3.37 -23.24
CA CYS A 55 9.24 -3.65 -24.59
C CYS A 55 10.45 -4.59 -24.58
N ALA A 56 11.34 -4.45 -23.59
CA ALA A 56 12.47 -5.34 -23.41
C ALA A 56 12.03 -6.75 -22.99
N MET A 57 11.10 -6.85 -22.03
CA MET A 57 10.61 -8.14 -21.54
C MET A 57 9.80 -8.94 -22.57
N LEU A 58 9.08 -8.25 -23.47
CA LEU A 58 8.26 -8.90 -24.51
C LEU A 58 8.94 -9.01 -25.87
N CYS A 59 10.21 -8.59 -25.99
CA CYS A 59 10.95 -8.75 -27.24
C CYS A 59 11.26 -10.24 -27.47
N PRO A 60 10.74 -10.88 -28.54
CA PRO A 60 10.90 -12.31 -28.76
C PRO A 60 12.37 -12.71 -28.96
N THR A 61 13.18 -11.82 -29.54
CA THR A 61 14.61 -12.05 -29.81
C THR A 61 15.54 -11.43 -28.77
N LYS A 62 15.00 -10.83 -27.70
CA LYS A 62 15.77 -10.13 -26.66
C LYS A 62 16.73 -9.07 -27.24
N ALA A 63 16.31 -8.40 -28.31
CA ALA A 63 17.10 -7.37 -29.00
C ALA A 63 17.08 -6.00 -28.32
N LEU A 64 16.31 -5.82 -27.24
CA LEU A 64 16.12 -4.54 -26.57
C LEU A 64 16.71 -4.53 -25.16
N LYS A 65 17.47 -3.48 -24.85
CA LYS A 65 17.93 -3.18 -23.49
C LYS A 65 17.62 -1.72 -23.16
N ILE A 66 16.95 -1.52 -22.04
CA ILE A 66 16.66 -0.19 -21.48
C ILE A 66 17.63 0.03 -20.33
N VAL A 67 18.38 1.12 -20.36
CA VAL A 67 19.32 1.46 -19.27
C VAL A 67 19.15 2.91 -18.85
N PRO A 68 19.50 3.27 -17.59
CA PRO A 68 19.63 4.68 -17.22
C PRO A 68 20.59 5.39 -18.16
N ASN A 69 20.23 6.60 -18.61
CA ASN A 69 21.08 7.36 -19.52
C ASN A 69 22.40 7.71 -18.80
N PRO A 70 23.57 7.26 -19.29
CA PRO A 70 24.87 7.53 -18.66
C PRO A 70 25.26 9.00 -18.77
N THR A 71 24.73 9.73 -19.75
CA THR A 71 24.89 11.18 -19.86
C THR A 71 24.09 11.83 -18.74
N SER A 72 24.82 12.41 -17.78
CA SER A 72 24.27 13.17 -16.68
C SER A 72 24.81 14.59 -16.69
N TYR A 73 24.21 15.45 -15.88
CA TYR A 73 24.82 16.73 -15.53
C TYR A 73 26.12 16.49 -14.74
N ARG A 74 26.98 17.51 -14.67
CA ARG A 74 28.18 17.49 -13.83
C ARG A 74 27.83 17.01 -12.43
N GLU A 75 28.57 16.02 -11.93
CA GLU A 75 28.35 15.45 -10.61
C GLU A 75 28.41 16.54 -9.53
N ASN A 76 27.38 16.55 -8.67
CA ASN A 76 27.25 17.52 -7.60
C ASN A 76 26.37 16.92 -6.48
N HIS A 77 26.83 17.00 -5.24
CA HIS A 77 26.11 16.43 -4.10
C HIS A 77 24.83 17.20 -3.75
N HIS A 78 24.79 18.50 -4.03
CA HIS A 78 23.64 19.36 -3.77
C HIS A 78 22.70 19.42 -4.99
N TRP A 79 23.25 19.68 -6.16
CA TRP A 79 22.52 19.77 -7.43
C TRP A 79 22.48 18.41 -8.14
N THR A 80 21.66 17.51 -7.61
CA THR A 80 21.46 16.19 -8.22
C THR A 80 20.77 16.28 -9.58
N ARG A 81 20.93 15.23 -10.40
CA ARG A 81 20.20 15.10 -11.68
C ARG A 81 18.69 15.24 -11.51
N GLU A 82 18.15 14.72 -10.41
CA GLU A 82 16.75 14.79 -10.06
C GLU A 82 16.31 16.24 -9.82
N SER A 83 17.06 16.99 -9.01
CA SER A 83 16.78 18.41 -8.69
C SER A 83 16.85 19.29 -9.94
N ILE A 84 17.91 19.16 -10.74
CA ILE A 84 18.07 19.94 -11.98
C ILE A 84 16.94 19.64 -12.97
N SER A 85 16.62 18.36 -13.15
CA SER A 85 15.52 17.92 -14.03
C SER A 85 14.17 18.47 -13.57
N ALA A 86 13.89 18.45 -12.27
CA ALA A 86 12.66 18.99 -11.72
C ALA A 86 12.50 20.49 -12.00
N ILE A 87 13.54 21.29 -11.71
CA ILE A 87 13.53 22.74 -11.95
C ILE A 87 13.28 23.05 -13.42
N LYS A 88 13.94 22.35 -14.34
CA LYS A 88 13.75 22.54 -15.78
C LYS A 88 12.33 22.22 -16.23
N VAL A 89 11.75 21.09 -15.81
CA VAL A 89 10.35 20.73 -16.13
C VAL A 89 9.38 21.79 -15.60
N GLN A 90 9.60 22.31 -14.39
CA GLN A 90 8.77 23.37 -13.82
C GLN A 90 8.95 24.69 -14.56
N ALA A 91 10.17 25.04 -14.97
CA ALA A 91 10.45 26.24 -15.75
C ALA A 91 9.81 26.18 -17.15
N GLU A 92 9.78 24.99 -17.78
CA GLU A 92 9.17 24.79 -19.10
C GLU A 92 7.63 24.77 -19.05
N SER A 93 7.04 24.28 -17.97
CA SER A 93 5.58 24.05 -17.88
C SER A 93 4.82 25.02 -16.98
N GLY A 94 5.50 25.68 -16.03
CA GLY A 94 4.87 26.40 -14.92
C GLY A 94 4.08 25.50 -13.95
N GLY A 95 4.13 24.18 -14.13
CA GLY A 95 3.26 23.22 -13.44
C GLY A 95 3.91 22.50 -12.27
N VAL A 96 3.06 21.89 -11.44
CA VAL A 96 3.49 20.98 -10.36
C VAL A 96 3.87 19.63 -10.96
N ILE A 97 5.04 19.09 -10.60
CA ILE A 97 5.45 17.76 -11.02
C ILE A 97 4.67 16.70 -10.26
N LEU A 98 3.95 15.87 -10.99
CA LEU A 98 3.26 14.70 -10.45
C LEU A 98 4.13 13.46 -10.52
N THR A 99 3.92 12.57 -9.56
CA THR A 99 4.53 11.24 -9.52
C THR A 99 3.58 10.23 -8.89
N GLY A 100 3.79 8.95 -9.17
CA GLY A 100 3.15 7.82 -8.51
C GLY A 100 4.09 7.10 -7.54
N MET A 101 3.60 6.00 -6.97
CA MET A 101 4.31 5.17 -5.97
C MET A 101 4.65 5.92 -4.68
N GLY A 102 5.32 5.24 -3.75
CA GLY A 102 5.77 5.83 -2.49
C GLY A 102 7.10 6.56 -2.62
N CYS A 103 7.48 7.27 -1.55
CA CYS A 103 8.79 7.92 -1.43
C CYS A 103 9.92 6.89 -1.62
N ASP A 104 10.86 7.18 -2.53
CA ASP A 104 12.00 6.33 -2.88
C ASP A 104 13.31 6.75 -2.21
N LYS A 105 13.25 7.70 -1.27
CA LYS A 105 14.43 8.23 -0.60
C LYS A 105 14.95 7.25 0.46
N PRO A 106 16.23 6.82 0.39
CA PRO A 106 16.74 5.72 1.22
C PRO A 106 16.77 6.04 2.72
N GLN A 107 16.97 7.31 3.10
CA GLN A 107 17.11 7.73 4.49
C GLN A 107 15.86 7.47 5.36
N TYR A 108 14.71 7.20 4.76
CA TYR A 108 13.47 6.93 5.48
C TYR A 108 13.20 5.44 5.72
N THR A 109 14.16 4.56 5.41
CA THR A 109 14.00 3.11 5.56
C THR A 109 14.67 2.57 6.81
N TYR A 110 13.87 2.39 7.87
CA TYR A 110 14.34 1.85 9.16
C TYR A 110 14.23 0.33 9.24
N TRP A 111 13.37 -0.29 8.43
CA TRP A 111 13.31 -1.75 8.32
C TRP A 111 14.67 -2.41 8.09
N ASP A 112 15.54 -1.78 7.31
CA ASP A 112 16.89 -2.29 7.00
C ASP A 112 17.90 -2.08 8.14
N ARG A 113 17.52 -1.31 9.16
CA ARG A 113 18.31 -1.03 10.36
C ARG A 113 17.83 -1.80 11.60
N ILE A 114 16.84 -2.68 11.41
CA ILE A 114 16.29 -3.54 12.46
C ILE A 114 16.47 -4.99 12.02
N VAL A 115 17.07 -5.81 12.87
CA VAL A 115 17.20 -7.25 12.66
C VAL A 115 16.37 -8.02 13.68
N LEU A 116 16.08 -9.28 13.35
CA LEU A 116 15.30 -10.19 14.18
C LEU A 116 16.23 -11.02 15.05
N ASN A 117 15.88 -11.18 16.32
CA ASN A 117 16.57 -12.09 17.23
C ASN A 117 16.21 -13.55 16.92
N ALA A 118 17.08 -14.48 17.29
CA ALA A 118 16.83 -15.91 17.18
C ALA A 118 17.01 -16.59 18.54
N SER A 119 16.15 -17.58 18.80
CA SER A 119 16.23 -18.47 19.95
C SER A 119 17.42 -19.43 19.81
N GLN A 120 18.04 -19.79 20.93
CA GLN A 120 19.24 -20.63 21.03
C GLN A 120 19.15 -21.52 22.29
N VAL A 121 20.14 -21.47 23.20
CA VAL A 121 20.24 -22.39 24.34
C VAL A 121 19.27 -22.03 25.47
N THR A 122 18.96 -20.75 25.67
CA THR A 122 18.10 -20.27 26.77
C THR A 122 16.60 -20.37 26.47
N ASN A 123 16.23 -20.33 25.20
CA ASN A 123 14.89 -20.60 24.70
C ASN A 123 15.04 -21.38 23.40
N PRO A 124 14.47 -22.60 23.26
CA PRO A 124 14.62 -23.38 22.05
C PRO A 124 13.80 -22.80 20.89
N SER A 125 14.32 -22.92 19.67
CA SER A 125 13.54 -22.66 18.46
C SER A 125 12.45 -23.72 18.28
N ILE A 126 11.37 -23.32 17.62
CA ILE A 126 10.24 -24.18 17.23
C ILE A 126 10.38 -24.47 15.74
N ASP A 127 10.22 -25.72 15.32
CA ASP A 127 10.29 -26.13 13.91
C ASP A 127 8.91 -26.03 13.24
N PRO A 128 8.64 -25.03 12.38
CA PRO A 128 7.33 -24.83 11.75
C PRO A 128 6.90 -25.95 10.81
N LEU A 129 7.83 -26.82 10.39
CA LEU A 129 7.52 -27.97 9.54
C LEU A 129 6.93 -29.13 10.36
N ARG A 130 7.16 -29.16 11.67
CA ARG A 130 6.78 -30.26 12.56
C ARG A 130 5.83 -29.82 13.68
N GLU A 131 5.86 -28.54 14.02
CA GLU A 131 5.11 -27.97 15.14
C GLU A 131 4.05 -26.98 14.64
N PRO A 132 2.90 -26.87 15.33
CA PRO A 132 1.83 -25.99 14.93
C PRO A 132 2.23 -24.52 15.10
N MET A 133 1.96 -23.72 14.06
CA MET A 133 2.21 -22.28 14.05
C MET A 133 0.93 -21.53 13.72
N GLU A 134 0.53 -20.63 14.62
CA GLU A 134 -0.66 -19.80 14.49
C GLU A 134 -0.29 -18.38 14.06
N ILE A 135 -0.77 -17.97 12.90
CA ILE A 135 -0.55 -16.64 12.31
C ILE A 135 -1.86 -15.88 12.04
N ARG A 136 -3.00 -16.47 12.36
CA ARG A 136 -4.29 -15.83 12.29
C ARG A 136 -4.37 -14.70 13.32
N THR A 137 -5.00 -13.60 12.92
CA THR A 137 -5.28 -12.48 13.81
C THR A 137 -6.70 -11.95 13.59
N PHE A 138 -7.15 -11.13 14.53
CA PHE A 138 -8.46 -10.52 14.55
C PHE A 138 -8.33 -9.01 14.75
N LEU A 139 -8.91 -8.23 13.85
CA LEU A 139 -8.88 -6.77 13.90
C LEU A 139 -10.21 -6.20 14.38
N GLY A 140 -10.14 -5.37 15.40
CA GLY A 140 -11.26 -4.69 16.03
C GLY A 140 -11.03 -4.52 17.53
N LYS A 141 -12.08 -4.05 18.22
CA LYS A 141 -12.09 -3.90 19.68
C LYS A 141 -12.06 -5.27 20.36
N LYS A 142 -11.18 -5.44 21.35
CA LYS A 142 -11.10 -6.64 22.20
C LYS A 142 -11.63 -6.32 23.60
N PRO A 143 -12.45 -7.21 24.22
CA PRO A 143 -12.96 -6.98 25.57
C PRO A 143 -11.80 -6.91 26.58
N LYS A 144 -12.03 -6.19 27.68
CA LYS A 144 -11.02 -6.07 28.76
C LYS A 144 -10.81 -7.41 29.47
N GLU A 145 -11.88 -8.19 29.62
CA GLU A 145 -11.88 -9.48 30.29
C GLU A 145 -12.74 -10.47 29.50
N LEU A 146 -12.36 -11.75 29.54
CA LEU A 146 -13.11 -12.84 28.93
C LEU A 146 -13.72 -13.70 30.03
N SER A 147 -15.03 -13.89 29.97
CA SER A 147 -15.79 -14.80 30.82
C SER A 147 -16.09 -16.06 30.03
N ILE A 148 -15.76 -17.19 30.64
CA ILE A 148 -15.90 -18.51 30.03
C ILE A 148 -16.66 -19.39 31.02
N GLU A 149 -17.69 -20.07 30.52
CA GLU A 149 -18.41 -21.08 31.28
C GLU A 149 -17.87 -22.46 30.93
N ALA A 150 -17.58 -23.27 31.94
CA ALA A 150 -17.13 -24.65 31.78
C ALA A 150 -18.31 -25.60 31.99
N GLY A 151 -18.82 -26.20 30.91
CA GLY A 151 -19.86 -27.22 30.97
C GLY A 151 -19.37 -28.54 30.41
N SER A 152 -19.54 -29.66 31.11
CA SER A 152 -19.39 -31.04 30.60
C SER A 152 -18.19 -31.30 29.66
N GLY A 153 -17.02 -30.69 29.90
CA GLY A 153 -15.82 -30.83 29.06
C GLY A 153 -15.73 -29.91 27.83
N ARG A 154 -16.62 -28.92 27.71
CA ARG A 154 -16.55 -27.83 26.72
C ARG A 154 -16.55 -26.47 27.41
N TYR A 155 -15.73 -25.57 26.89
CA TYR A 155 -15.71 -24.17 27.29
C TYR A 155 -16.59 -23.37 26.34
N SER A 156 -17.52 -22.57 26.85
CA SER A 156 -18.31 -21.62 26.06
C SER A 156 -17.97 -20.19 26.48
N LEU A 157 -17.68 -19.34 25.49
CA LEU A 157 -17.47 -17.92 25.73
C LEU A 157 -18.82 -17.25 26.03
N THR A 158 -18.95 -16.65 27.21
CA THR A 158 -20.15 -15.88 27.59
C THR A 158 -20.00 -14.40 27.29
N THR A 159 -18.77 -13.91 27.12
CA THR A 159 -18.49 -12.54 26.67
C THR A 159 -18.96 -12.34 25.22
N GLU A 160 -19.86 -11.39 25.02
CA GLU A 160 -20.20 -10.92 23.68
C GLU A 160 -19.02 -10.15 23.07
N LEU A 161 -18.57 -10.58 21.89
CA LEU A 161 -17.47 -9.94 21.18
C LEU A 161 -18.01 -8.88 20.23
N SER A 162 -17.34 -7.73 20.19
CA SER A 162 -17.57 -6.73 19.14
C SER A 162 -17.23 -7.33 17.77
N PRO A 163 -17.83 -6.82 16.67
CA PRO A 163 -17.48 -7.25 15.32
C PRO A 163 -15.98 -7.09 15.06
N GLN A 164 -15.37 -8.14 14.53
CA GLN A 164 -13.94 -8.18 14.21
C GLN A 164 -13.73 -8.76 12.81
N LEU A 165 -12.71 -8.26 12.13
CA LEU A 165 -12.22 -8.88 10.89
C LEU A 165 -11.29 -10.03 11.25
N LYS A 166 -11.56 -11.21 10.72
CA LYS A 166 -10.71 -12.39 10.90
C LYS A 166 -9.79 -12.55 9.69
N LEU A 167 -8.49 -12.56 9.92
CA LEU A 167 -7.50 -12.76 8.86
C LEU A 167 -6.72 -14.03 9.13
N GLU A 168 -6.61 -14.91 8.13
CA GLU A 168 -5.81 -16.14 8.22
C GLU A 168 -4.29 -15.85 8.28
N MET A 169 -3.86 -14.61 8.02
CA MET A 169 -2.50 -14.09 8.13
C MET A 169 -2.55 -12.58 8.45
N PRO A 170 -1.51 -11.96 9.03
CA PRO A 170 -1.56 -10.55 9.42
C PRO A 170 -1.28 -9.60 8.24
N ILE A 171 -1.77 -9.91 7.04
CA ILE A 171 -1.52 -9.16 5.80
C ILE A 171 -2.83 -8.91 5.07
N MET A 172 -3.11 -7.66 4.70
CA MET A 172 -4.24 -7.24 3.85
C MET A 172 -3.75 -6.46 2.62
N PHE A 173 -4.58 -6.38 1.59
CA PHE A 173 -4.33 -5.46 0.48
C PHE A 173 -4.82 -4.05 0.82
N THR A 174 -3.94 -3.07 0.69
CA THR A 174 -4.23 -1.67 1.03
C THR A 174 -5.32 -1.05 0.15
N ALA A 175 -5.87 0.07 0.62
CA ALA A 175 -6.73 0.95 -0.15
C ALA A 175 -6.06 1.40 -1.47
N ILE A 176 -6.58 0.96 -2.61
CA ILE A 176 -6.16 1.44 -3.94
C ILE A 176 -7.43 1.72 -4.74
N SER A 177 -7.69 2.98 -5.10
CA SER A 177 -8.98 3.34 -5.71
C SER A 177 -9.19 2.75 -7.11
N TYR A 178 -10.42 2.34 -7.44
CA TYR A 178 -10.82 2.12 -8.82
C TYR A 178 -10.67 3.45 -9.61
N GLY A 179 -9.95 3.39 -10.72
CA GLY A 179 -9.50 4.56 -11.48
C GLY A 179 -8.01 4.84 -11.28
N ALA A 180 -7.45 4.68 -10.07
CA ALA A 180 -6.00 4.69 -9.90
C ALA A 180 -5.39 3.45 -10.59
N VAL A 181 -6.02 2.30 -10.38
CA VAL A 181 -5.75 1.04 -11.08
C VAL A 181 -6.97 0.59 -11.89
N SER A 182 -6.75 -0.35 -12.81
CA SER A 182 -7.79 -0.93 -13.66
C SER A 182 -8.75 -1.81 -12.86
N PHE A 183 -9.94 -2.05 -13.41
CA PHE A 183 -10.91 -3.00 -12.84
C PHE A 183 -10.30 -4.40 -12.67
N ASN A 184 -9.50 -4.85 -13.65
CA ASN A 184 -8.86 -6.16 -13.62
C ASN A 184 -7.94 -6.33 -12.40
N VAL A 185 -7.27 -5.26 -11.97
CA VAL A 185 -6.46 -5.28 -10.74
C VAL A 185 -7.35 -5.40 -9.50
N HIS A 186 -8.45 -4.65 -9.43
CA HIS A 186 -9.41 -4.76 -8.33
C HIS A 186 -10.00 -6.17 -8.23
N GLU A 187 -10.43 -6.73 -9.35
CA GLU A 187 -10.95 -8.10 -9.40
C GLU A 187 -9.89 -9.12 -8.95
N SER A 188 -8.63 -8.94 -9.36
CA SER A 188 -7.52 -9.79 -8.91
C SER A 188 -7.31 -9.75 -7.39
N LEU A 189 -7.36 -8.54 -6.80
CA LEU A 189 -7.19 -8.34 -5.36
C LEU A 189 -8.36 -8.95 -4.59
N ALA A 190 -9.59 -8.75 -5.06
CA ALA A 190 -10.79 -9.29 -4.45
C ALA A 190 -10.81 -10.82 -4.46
N MET A 191 -10.46 -11.44 -5.60
CA MET A 191 -10.33 -12.89 -5.72
C MET A 191 -9.26 -13.45 -4.79
N ALA A 192 -8.07 -12.84 -4.75
CA ALA A 192 -6.96 -13.30 -3.92
C ALA A 192 -7.26 -13.13 -2.41
N ALA A 193 -7.90 -12.04 -2.03
CA ALA A 193 -8.33 -11.79 -0.65
C ALA A 193 -9.32 -12.87 -0.18
N SER A 194 -10.32 -13.19 -1.01
CA SER A 194 -11.30 -14.23 -0.72
C SER A 194 -10.67 -15.62 -0.66
N GLU A 195 -9.80 -16.00 -1.62
CA GLU A 195 -9.09 -17.29 -1.61
C GLU A 195 -8.18 -17.44 -0.38
N SER A 196 -7.55 -16.35 0.06
CA SER A 196 -6.56 -16.38 1.15
C SER A 196 -7.16 -16.10 2.53
N GLY A 197 -8.47 -15.84 2.65
CA GLY A 197 -9.08 -15.50 3.95
C GLY A 197 -8.52 -14.21 4.55
N THR A 198 -8.34 -13.19 3.71
CA THR A 198 -7.94 -11.82 4.11
C THR A 198 -8.82 -10.79 3.38
N TYR A 199 -8.48 -9.50 3.46
CA TYR A 199 -9.28 -8.41 2.95
C TYR A 199 -8.54 -7.58 1.90
N PHE A 200 -9.30 -7.05 0.94
CA PHE A 200 -8.87 -5.96 0.07
C PHE A 200 -9.65 -4.69 0.41
N ASN A 201 -9.08 -3.53 0.12
CA ASN A 201 -9.71 -2.25 0.42
C ASN A 201 -9.95 -1.46 -0.87
N THR A 202 -11.17 -0.93 -1.02
CA THR A 202 -11.65 -0.32 -2.27
C THR A 202 -10.91 0.97 -2.63
N GLY A 203 -10.33 1.63 -1.64
CA GLY A 203 -9.87 3.01 -1.74
C GLY A 203 -11.00 4.00 -2.05
N GLU A 204 -10.62 5.24 -2.35
CA GLU A 204 -11.51 6.41 -2.46
C GLU A 204 -12.38 6.46 -3.72
N GLY A 205 -12.42 5.38 -4.51
CA GLY A 205 -13.01 5.38 -5.86
C GLY A 205 -14.41 4.81 -5.97
N GLY A 206 -15.02 4.41 -4.84
CA GLY A 206 -16.19 3.54 -4.81
C GLY A 206 -15.86 2.09 -5.16
N LEU A 207 -16.88 1.23 -5.21
CA LEU A 207 -16.78 -0.18 -5.56
C LEU A 207 -17.61 -0.48 -6.81
N ASP A 208 -17.01 -1.07 -7.84
CA ASP A 208 -17.75 -1.54 -9.00
C ASP A 208 -18.68 -2.69 -8.60
N ARG A 209 -19.96 -2.63 -9.00
CA ARG A 209 -21.01 -3.59 -8.61
C ARG A 209 -20.67 -5.04 -8.94
N ARG A 210 -19.84 -5.29 -9.96
CA ARG A 210 -19.38 -6.66 -10.29
C ARG A 210 -18.58 -7.31 -9.16
N LEU A 211 -18.00 -6.50 -8.26
CA LEU A 211 -17.20 -6.97 -7.13
C LEU A 211 -18.00 -7.12 -5.84
N TYR A 212 -19.30 -6.80 -5.83
CA TYR A 212 -20.14 -6.93 -4.63
C TYR A 212 -20.21 -8.39 -4.14
N ARG A 213 -20.03 -9.36 -5.04
CA ARG A 213 -19.89 -10.78 -4.70
C ARG A 213 -18.68 -11.12 -3.80
N TYR A 214 -17.75 -10.18 -3.61
CA TYR A 214 -16.59 -10.29 -2.72
C TYR A 214 -16.73 -9.37 -1.50
N GLY A 215 -17.93 -8.86 -1.21
CA GLY A 215 -18.22 -7.90 -0.14
C GLY A 215 -17.71 -8.32 1.24
N ASP A 216 -17.84 -9.61 1.56
CA ASP A 216 -17.37 -10.22 2.81
C ASP A 216 -15.84 -10.12 3.00
N HIS A 217 -15.10 -9.78 1.94
CA HIS A 217 -13.65 -9.55 1.95
C HIS A 217 -13.27 -8.11 1.56
N ALA A 218 -14.25 -7.21 1.42
CA ALA A 218 -14.05 -5.83 1.01
C ALA A 218 -14.10 -4.88 2.21
N ILE A 219 -13.04 -4.08 2.40
CA ILE A 219 -13.06 -2.91 3.28
C ILE A 219 -13.42 -1.70 2.40
N VAL A 220 -14.58 -1.11 2.66
CA VAL A 220 -15.08 0.04 1.90
C VAL A 220 -14.58 1.34 2.54
N GLN A 221 -14.17 2.32 1.73
CA GLN A 221 -13.52 3.54 2.21
C GLN A 221 -14.42 4.77 2.08
N VAL A 222 -14.52 5.54 3.17
CA VAL A 222 -15.19 6.84 3.23
C VAL A 222 -14.12 7.94 3.32
N ALA A 223 -13.91 8.65 2.21
CA ALA A 223 -12.90 9.71 2.07
C ALA A 223 -13.56 11.05 1.75
N SER A 224 -12.80 12.16 1.80
CA SER A 224 -13.32 13.54 1.70
C SER A 224 -14.21 13.81 0.48
N GLY A 225 -13.94 13.16 -0.66
CA GLY A 225 -14.76 13.31 -1.87
C GLY A 225 -16.08 12.55 -1.88
N ARG A 226 -16.32 11.63 -0.94
CA ARG A 226 -17.51 10.75 -0.84
C ARG A 226 -17.87 10.03 -2.16
N PHE A 227 -16.90 9.80 -3.03
CA PHE A 227 -17.14 9.18 -4.33
C PHE A 227 -17.68 7.76 -4.17
N GLY A 228 -18.86 7.49 -4.75
CA GLY A 228 -19.46 6.17 -4.73
C GLY A 228 -19.93 5.71 -3.33
N VAL A 229 -20.08 6.62 -2.37
CA VAL A 229 -20.57 6.30 -1.03
C VAL A 229 -22.10 6.42 -1.01
N ASP A 230 -22.77 5.28 -0.83
CA ASP A 230 -24.21 5.17 -0.67
C ASP A 230 -24.55 4.03 0.32
N PRO A 231 -25.79 3.91 0.81
CA PRO A 231 -26.14 2.85 1.77
C PRO A 231 -25.80 1.43 1.30
N SER A 232 -26.02 1.10 0.02
CA SER A 232 -25.69 -0.24 -0.51
C SER A 232 -24.18 -0.50 -0.55
N TYR A 233 -23.38 0.55 -0.73
CA TYR A 233 -21.93 0.48 -0.66
C TYR A 233 -21.43 0.23 0.77
N LEU A 234 -22.04 0.87 1.78
CA LEU A 234 -21.72 0.60 3.18
C LEU A 234 -22.18 -0.79 3.62
N GLU A 235 -23.33 -1.25 3.12
CA GLU A 235 -23.92 -2.56 3.43
C GLU A 235 -23.14 -3.73 2.81
N VAL A 236 -22.44 -3.56 1.70
CA VAL A 236 -21.71 -4.67 1.06
C VAL A 236 -20.35 -4.98 1.70
N GLY A 237 -19.63 -3.99 2.26
CA GLY A 237 -18.29 -4.21 2.79
C GLY A 237 -18.26 -4.95 4.13
N ALA A 238 -17.20 -5.70 4.43
CA ALA A 238 -16.98 -6.34 5.73
C ALA A 238 -16.60 -5.33 6.84
N ALA A 239 -16.01 -4.20 6.46
CA ALA A 239 -15.68 -3.09 7.35
C ALA A 239 -15.68 -1.77 6.59
N VAL A 240 -15.72 -0.66 7.33
CA VAL A 240 -15.65 0.69 6.76
C VAL A 240 -14.38 1.39 7.23
N GLU A 241 -13.63 2.00 6.33
CA GLU A 241 -12.44 2.79 6.65
C GLU A 241 -12.66 4.27 6.35
N ILE A 242 -12.65 5.11 7.38
CA ILE A 242 -12.62 6.57 7.25
C ILE A 242 -11.19 6.99 6.92
N LYS A 243 -10.97 7.54 5.72
CA LYS A 243 -9.64 8.00 5.31
C LYS A 243 -9.45 9.48 5.61
N ILE A 244 -8.69 9.79 6.65
CA ILE A 244 -8.25 11.14 6.98
C ILE A 244 -6.98 11.51 6.20
N GLY A 245 -6.05 10.56 6.04
CA GLY A 245 -4.77 10.83 5.38
C GLY A 245 -4.16 9.61 4.71
N GLN A 246 -3.15 9.86 3.87
CA GLN A 246 -2.30 8.83 3.28
C GLN A 246 -0.84 9.27 3.33
N GLY A 247 0.06 8.31 3.51
CA GLY A 247 1.48 8.58 3.70
C GLY A 247 2.16 9.26 2.51
N ALA A 248 1.70 8.98 1.28
CA ALA A 248 2.26 9.58 0.06
C ALA A 248 1.96 11.08 -0.10
N LYS A 249 0.94 11.59 0.58
CA LYS A 249 0.51 12.98 0.48
C LYS A 249 -0.33 13.43 1.69
N PRO A 250 0.28 13.52 2.89
CA PRO A 250 -0.43 14.01 4.06
C PRO A 250 -0.91 15.45 3.84
N GLY A 251 -2.10 15.76 4.34
CA GLY A 251 -2.67 17.12 4.29
C GLY A 251 -3.36 17.50 2.97
N ILE A 252 -3.42 16.62 1.97
CA ILE A 252 -4.18 16.86 0.72
C ILE A 252 -5.03 15.64 0.31
N GLY A 253 -6.07 15.89 -0.49
CA GLY A 253 -7.02 14.86 -0.92
C GLY A 253 -6.52 13.92 -2.03
N GLY A 254 -7.37 12.95 -2.37
CA GLY A 254 -7.23 12.10 -3.55
C GLY A 254 -7.05 12.89 -4.84
N HIS A 255 -6.31 12.33 -5.80
CA HIS A 255 -6.10 12.94 -7.12
C HIS A 255 -6.29 11.85 -8.16
N LEU A 256 -7.22 12.06 -9.08
CA LEU A 256 -7.37 11.24 -10.27
C LEU A 256 -7.47 12.17 -11.49
N PRO A 257 -6.47 12.16 -12.38
CA PRO A 257 -6.52 12.96 -13.61
C PRO A 257 -7.74 12.59 -14.47
N GLY A 258 -8.33 13.58 -15.13
CA GLY A 258 -9.53 13.46 -15.95
C GLY A 258 -9.38 12.49 -17.11
N GLU A 259 -8.16 12.35 -17.64
CA GLU A 259 -7.82 11.34 -18.64
C GLU A 259 -8.11 9.90 -18.17
N LYS A 260 -8.13 9.68 -16.85
CA LYS A 260 -8.45 8.38 -16.22
C LYS A 260 -9.90 8.28 -15.76
N VAL A 261 -10.71 9.32 -15.94
CA VAL A 261 -12.14 9.30 -15.60
C VAL A 261 -12.93 8.81 -16.82
N SER A 262 -12.87 7.48 -17.03
CA SER A 262 -13.65 6.78 -18.04
C SER A 262 -15.15 6.82 -17.72
N ARG A 263 -15.99 6.28 -18.62
CA ARG A 263 -17.44 6.19 -18.40
C ARG A 263 -17.77 5.35 -17.16
N GLU A 264 -17.06 4.25 -16.96
CA GLU A 264 -17.23 3.35 -15.83
C GLU A 264 -16.81 4.03 -14.53
N ILE A 265 -15.67 4.73 -14.52
CA ILE A 265 -15.22 5.51 -13.36
C ILE A 265 -16.20 6.62 -13.02
N SER A 266 -16.67 7.36 -14.02
CA SER A 266 -17.69 8.40 -13.89
C SER A 266 -18.96 7.84 -13.24
N ARG A 267 -19.43 6.66 -13.69
CA ARG A 267 -20.60 5.99 -13.12
C ARG A 267 -20.37 5.55 -11.67
N THR A 268 -19.22 4.93 -11.35
CA THR A 268 -18.94 4.47 -9.99
C THR A 268 -18.77 5.63 -9.02
N ARG A 269 -18.12 6.71 -9.44
CA ARG A 269 -17.84 7.88 -8.59
C ARG A 269 -18.95 8.92 -8.57
N MET A 270 -19.90 8.83 -9.49
CA MET A 270 -20.96 9.83 -9.71
C MET A 270 -20.41 11.22 -10.04
N ILE A 271 -19.40 11.28 -10.91
CA ILE A 271 -18.77 12.52 -11.40
C ILE A 271 -18.82 12.63 -12.92
N PRO A 272 -18.70 13.82 -13.53
CA PRO A 272 -18.64 13.95 -14.99
C PRO A 272 -17.45 13.19 -15.60
N LYS A 273 -17.64 12.65 -16.80
CA LYS A 273 -16.57 11.98 -17.56
C LYS A 273 -15.51 13.00 -17.96
N GLY A 274 -14.23 12.63 -17.82
CA GLY A 274 -13.11 13.46 -18.28
C GLY A 274 -12.71 14.61 -17.35
N THR A 275 -13.43 14.84 -16.25
CA THR A 275 -13.06 15.87 -15.27
C THR A 275 -12.07 15.33 -14.26
N ASP A 276 -11.09 16.15 -13.85
CA ASP A 276 -10.21 15.79 -12.73
C ASP A 276 -11.03 15.54 -11.46
N ALA A 277 -10.78 14.42 -10.80
CA ALA A 277 -11.35 14.14 -9.48
C ALA A 277 -10.34 14.55 -8.41
N LEU A 278 -10.38 15.82 -8.04
CA LEU A 278 -9.60 16.40 -6.94
C LEU A 278 -10.48 16.42 -5.69
N SER A 279 -10.16 15.56 -4.73
CA SER A 279 -10.91 15.54 -3.47
C SER A 279 -10.47 16.71 -2.58
N PRO A 280 -11.39 17.28 -1.78
CA PRO A 280 -11.02 18.25 -0.75
C PRO A 280 -9.94 17.70 0.17
N ALA A 281 -9.08 18.59 0.69
CA ALA A 281 -8.08 18.21 1.68
C ALA A 281 -8.72 17.74 3.01
N PRO A 282 -9.59 18.53 3.66
CA PRO A 282 -10.34 18.05 4.82
C PRO A 282 -11.56 17.22 4.40
N GLN A 283 -12.09 16.42 5.33
CA GLN A 283 -13.48 15.99 5.22
C GLN A 283 -14.36 17.11 5.79
N HIS A 284 -15.37 17.58 5.05
CA HIS A 284 -16.15 18.76 5.43
C HIS A 284 -17.11 18.52 6.62
N ASP A 285 -17.20 17.29 7.08
CA ASP A 285 -17.91 16.82 8.27
C ASP A 285 -16.95 16.37 9.38
N ILE A 286 -15.66 16.73 9.29
CA ILE A 286 -14.65 16.47 10.34
C ILE A 286 -13.73 17.68 10.50
N TYR A 287 -14.00 18.53 11.48
CA TYR A 287 -13.11 19.63 11.88
C TYR A 287 -12.55 19.49 13.29
N SER A 288 -13.07 18.54 14.07
CA SER A 288 -12.57 18.18 15.39
C SER A 288 -12.64 16.67 15.65
N ILE A 289 -12.16 16.23 16.82
CA ILE A 289 -12.25 14.83 17.21
C ILE A 289 -13.69 14.40 17.51
N GLU A 290 -14.52 15.33 17.99
CA GLU A 290 -15.94 15.11 18.23
C GLU A 290 -16.70 14.90 16.91
N ASP A 291 -16.34 15.62 15.86
CA ASP A 291 -16.90 15.42 14.52
C ASP A 291 -16.52 14.05 13.95
N LEU A 292 -15.25 13.63 14.14
CA LEU A 292 -14.83 12.27 13.77
C LEU A 292 -15.65 11.22 14.52
N SER A 293 -15.88 11.44 15.83
CA SER A 293 -16.74 10.57 16.63
C SER A 293 -18.14 10.48 16.04
N GLN A 294 -18.75 11.61 15.67
CA GLN A 294 -20.08 11.62 15.04
C GLN A 294 -20.11 10.80 13.75
N LEU A 295 -19.11 10.93 12.87
CA LEU A 295 -19.04 10.14 11.64
C LEU A 295 -18.86 8.64 11.92
N ILE A 296 -18.01 8.28 12.88
CA ILE A 296 -17.82 6.88 13.30
C ILE A 296 -19.16 6.28 13.74
N TYR A 297 -19.90 6.95 14.62
CA TYR A 297 -21.19 6.46 15.09
C TYR A 297 -22.25 6.48 13.99
N ALA A 298 -22.28 7.48 13.11
CA ALA A 298 -23.19 7.50 11.97
C ALA A 298 -22.97 6.29 11.04
N ILE A 299 -21.72 5.89 10.81
CA ILE A 299 -21.39 4.69 10.03
C ILE A 299 -21.79 3.41 10.79
N LYS A 300 -21.56 3.35 12.11
CA LYS A 300 -21.99 2.22 12.94
C LYS A 300 -23.51 2.05 12.91
N GLU A 301 -24.28 3.14 13.08
CA GLU A 301 -25.74 3.14 12.94
C GLU A 301 -26.18 2.69 11.53
N ALA A 302 -25.58 3.26 10.46
CA ALA A 302 -25.91 2.92 9.09
C ALA A 302 -25.61 1.44 8.72
N THR A 303 -24.74 0.80 9.49
CA THR A 303 -24.36 -0.62 9.32
C THR A 303 -24.95 -1.53 10.39
N GLY A 304 -25.86 -1.02 11.25
CA GLY A 304 -26.50 -1.76 12.32
C GLY A 304 -25.51 -2.31 13.35
N TYR A 305 -24.39 -1.62 13.58
CA TYR A 305 -23.28 -2.05 14.45
C TYR A 305 -22.68 -3.40 14.09
N ALA A 306 -22.93 -3.92 12.87
CA ALA A 306 -22.45 -5.23 12.46
C ALA A 306 -21.01 -5.22 11.96
N LYS A 307 -20.40 -4.03 11.79
CA LYS A 307 -19.13 -3.86 11.08
C LYS A 307 -18.16 -2.99 11.87
N PRO A 308 -16.87 -3.36 11.91
CA PRO A 308 -15.87 -2.50 12.52
C PRO A 308 -15.60 -1.26 11.65
N VAL A 309 -15.29 -0.15 12.32
CA VAL A 309 -14.91 1.12 11.69
C VAL A 309 -13.42 1.38 11.91
N SER A 310 -12.68 1.45 10.81
CA SER A 310 -11.27 1.82 10.76
C SER A 310 -11.12 3.32 10.52
N VAL A 311 -10.11 3.96 11.12
CA VAL A 311 -9.70 5.32 10.78
C VAL A 311 -8.26 5.30 10.29
N LYS A 312 -8.07 5.72 9.04
CA LYS A 312 -6.77 5.79 8.39
C LYS A 312 -6.18 7.20 8.45
N ILE A 313 -5.01 7.33 9.07
CA ILE A 313 -4.24 8.57 9.13
C ILE A 313 -2.88 8.40 8.45
N ALA A 314 -2.36 9.49 7.90
CA ALA A 314 -0.96 9.55 7.57
C ALA A 314 -0.13 9.67 8.86
N ALA A 315 1.03 9.04 8.90
CA ALA A 315 1.98 9.25 9.97
C ALA A 315 2.57 10.67 9.85
N VAL A 316 2.33 11.50 10.86
CA VAL A 316 2.75 12.90 10.96
C VAL A 316 3.08 13.24 12.42
N HIS A 317 3.46 14.50 12.68
CA HIS A 317 3.61 15.00 14.03
C HIS A 317 2.35 14.69 14.88
N ASN A 318 2.55 14.29 16.14
CA ASN A 318 1.48 13.92 17.09
C ASN A 318 0.61 12.71 16.71
N SER A 319 1.04 11.83 15.79
CA SER A 319 0.28 10.60 15.48
C SER A 319 -0.11 9.79 16.72
N ALA A 320 0.72 9.73 17.77
CA ALA A 320 0.39 9.05 19.03
C ALA A 320 -0.80 9.67 19.78
N ALA A 321 -0.85 10.99 19.90
CA ALA A 321 -1.97 11.69 20.56
C ALA A 321 -3.25 11.62 19.71
N ILE A 322 -3.11 11.77 18.38
CA ILE A 322 -4.21 11.62 17.43
C ILE A 322 -4.81 10.21 17.50
N ALA A 323 -3.96 9.17 17.56
CA ALA A 323 -4.40 7.80 17.70
C ALA A 323 -5.19 7.56 19.00
N SER A 324 -4.74 8.10 20.14
CA SER A 324 -5.51 8.04 21.40
C SER A 324 -6.91 8.68 21.23
N GLY A 325 -6.97 9.85 20.61
CA GLY A 325 -8.25 10.51 20.30
C GLY A 325 -9.15 9.65 19.41
N ILE A 326 -8.60 9.01 18.38
CA ILE A 326 -9.34 8.13 17.46
C ILE A 326 -9.94 6.92 18.20
N VAL A 327 -9.19 6.27 19.09
CA VAL A 327 -9.71 5.16 19.90
C VAL A 327 -10.87 5.64 20.77
N ARG A 328 -10.71 6.80 21.43
CA ARG A 328 -11.73 7.39 22.30
C ARG A 328 -12.97 7.86 21.53
N ALA A 329 -12.82 8.23 20.26
CA ALA A 329 -13.91 8.55 19.34
C ALA A 329 -14.70 7.30 18.88
N GLY A 330 -14.27 6.10 19.27
CA GLY A 330 -14.99 4.86 19.05
C GLY A 330 -14.57 4.05 17.83
N ALA A 331 -13.41 4.34 17.23
CA ALA A 331 -12.86 3.53 16.14
C ALA A 331 -12.40 2.15 16.65
N ASP A 332 -12.65 1.11 15.87
CA ASP A 332 -12.27 -0.27 16.21
C ASP A 332 -10.87 -0.63 15.66
N ILE A 333 -10.42 0.10 14.64
CA ILE A 333 -9.13 -0.08 13.97
C ILE A 333 -8.52 1.29 13.66
N ILE A 334 -7.20 1.41 13.80
CA ILE A 334 -6.41 2.55 13.35
C ILE A 334 -5.46 2.08 12.26
N ALA A 335 -5.54 2.66 11.08
CA ALA A 335 -4.59 2.42 10.00
C ALA A 335 -3.58 3.58 9.92
N LEU A 336 -2.31 3.31 10.21
CA LEU A 336 -1.21 4.28 10.12
C LEU A 336 -0.49 4.10 8.77
N ASP A 337 -0.29 5.19 8.02
CA ASP A 337 0.38 5.14 6.71
C ASP A 337 1.62 6.05 6.70
N GLY A 338 2.81 5.46 6.70
CA GLY A 338 4.07 6.20 6.76
C GLY A 338 4.45 6.89 5.45
N ILE A 339 5.47 7.76 5.46
CA ILE A 339 5.92 8.57 4.31
C ILE A 339 6.19 7.77 3.00
N ARG A 340 6.49 6.47 3.12
CA ARG A 340 6.68 5.55 1.98
C ARG A 340 5.38 4.92 1.47
N GLY A 341 4.23 5.36 1.97
CA GLY A 341 2.90 5.05 1.44
C GLY A 341 2.81 5.40 -0.04
N SER A 342 2.11 4.58 -0.81
CA SER A 342 2.06 4.73 -2.27
C SER A 342 0.86 5.54 -2.76
N THR A 343 0.95 6.07 -3.98
CA THR A 343 -0.16 6.79 -4.63
C THR A 343 -0.20 6.56 -6.14
N GLY A 344 -1.37 6.68 -6.74
CA GLY A 344 -1.49 6.76 -8.20
C GLY A 344 -1.04 8.11 -8.76
N ALA A 345 -1.22 9.18 -7.98
CA ALA A 345 -0.85 10.55 -8.32
C ALA A 345 -0.69 11.41 -7.06
N ALA A 346 0.46 12.07 -6.91
CA ALA A 346 0.72 13.09 -5.91
C ALA A 346 1.73 14.11 -6.45
N PRO A 347 1.71 15.36 -5.96
CA PRO A 347 2.85 16.27 -6.09
C PRO A 347 4.11 15.61 -5.56
N LYS A 348 5.16 15.55 -6.39
CA LYS A 348 6.41 14.88 -6.05
C LYS A 348 7.04 15.43 -4.77
N ILE A 349 7.04 16.76 -4.62
CA ILE A 349 7.65 17.41 -3.46
C ILE A 349 6.94 17.06 -2.15
N ILE A 350 5.61 16.87 -2.18
CA ILE A 350 4.85 16.47 -1.00
C ILE A 350 5.19 15.03 -0.63
N ARG A 351 5.18 14.12 -1.62
CA ARG A 351 5.53 12.70 -1.41
C ARG A 351 6.90 12.51 -0.78
N ASP A 352 7.88 13.31 -1.20
CA ASP A 352 9.27 13.11 -0.80
C ASP A 352 9.64 13.81 0.53
N ASN A 353 8.80 14.73 1.03
CA ASN A 353 9.15 15.60 2.18
C ASN A 353 8.11 15.66 3.30
N VAL A 354 6.88 15.16 3.10
CA VAL A 354 5.80 15.31 4.09
C VAL A 354 5.39 13.95 4.63
N GLY A 355 5.53 13.78 5.95
CA GLY A 355 5.21 12.56 6.67
C GLY A 355 6.39 12.04 7.50
N ILE A 356 6.17 10.97 8.26
CA ILE A 356 7.21 10.31 9.05
C ILE A 356 7.33 8.82 8.70
N PRO A 357 8.49 8.18 8.93
CA PRO A 357 8.65 6.73 8.79
C PRO A 357 7.64 5.97 9.66
N ILE A 358 7.06 4.91 9.09
CA ILE A 358 6.02 4.13 9.76
C ILE A 358 6.55 3.43 11.01
N GLU A 359 7.83 3.02 11.00
CA GLU A 359 8.50 2.32 12.09
C GLU A 359 8.46 3.13 13.39
N LEU A 360 8.84 4.41 13.30
CA LEU A 360 8.85 5.33 14.44
C LEU A 360 7.43 5.67 14.90
N ALA A 361 6.53 5.91 13.93
CA ALA A 361 5.14 6.26 14.22
C ALA A 361 4.40 5.12 14.94
N LEU A 362 4.55 3.89 14.45
CA LEU A 362 3.95 2.69 15.02
C LEU A 362 4.43 2.49 16.45
N ALA A 363 5.75 2.52 16.68
CA ALA A 363 6.32 2.30 18.00
C ALA A 363 5.80 3.33 19.02
N SER A 364 5.70 4.60 18.62
CA SER A 364 5.19 5.68 19.47
C SER A 364 3.68 5.56 19.73
N VAL A 365 2.88 5.20 18.72
CA VAL A 365 1.43 5.01 18.86
C VAL A 365 1.13 3.81 19.76
N ASP A 366 1.76 2.66 19.50
CA ASP A 366 1.56 1.45 20.31
C ASP A 366 1.93 1.70 21.78
N GLN A 367 3.07 2.36 22.04
CA GLN A 367 3.47 2.70 23.40
C GLN A 367 2.45 3.63 24.07
N ARG A 368 2.01 4.69 23.38
CA ARG A 368 1.04 5.64 23.94
C ARG A 368 -0.29 4.99 24.31
N LEU A 369 -0.81 4.11 23.46
CA LEU A 369 -2.07 3.40 23.73
C LEU A 369 -1.92 2.40 24.89
N ARG A 370 -0.73 1.81 25.07
CA ARG A 370 -0.42 0.95 26.23
C ARG A 370 -0.33 1.76 27.51
N ASP A 371 0.39 2.88 27.50
CA ASP A 371 0.53 3.78 28.64
C ASP A 371 -0.82 4.31 29.14
N GLU A 372 -1.76 4.55 28.21
CA GLU A 372 -3.12 4.97 28.53
C GLU A 372 -4.08 3.80 28.84
N GLY A 373 -3.65 2.54 28.72
CA GLY A 373 -4.47 1.37 29.01
C GLY A 373 -5.62 1.13 28.03
N ILE A 374 -5.54 1.65 26.81
CA ILE A 374 -6.59 1.56 25.77
C ILE A 374 -6.14 0.77 24.52
N ARG A 375 -4.94 0.15 24.55
CA ARG A 375 -4.39 -0.59 23.40
C ARG A 375 -5.26 -1.75 22.92
N ASN A 376 -6.05 -2.37 23.79
CA ASN A 376 -6.98 -3.44 23.44
C ASN A 376 -8.30 -2.91 22.83
N GLU A 377 -8.58 -1.61 22.93
CA GLU A 377 -9.84 -1.04 22.43
C GLU A 377 -9.84 -0.80 20.93
N ALA A 378 -8.66 -0.79 20.28
CA ALA A 378 -8.52 -0.73 18.83
C ALA A 378 -7.32 -1.54 18.34
N SER A 379 -7.43 -2.10 17.14
CA SER A 379 -6.31 -2.73 16.45
C SER A 379 -5.48 -1.72 15.65
N LEU A 380 -4.17 -1.92 15.56
CA LEU A 380 -3.25 -1.11 14.78
C LEU A 380 -2.88 -1.81 13.47
N VAL A 381 -3.25 -1.21 12.35
CA VAL A 381 -2.83 -1.65 11.02
C VAL A 381 -1.81 -0.66 10.48
N VAL A 382 -0.74 -1.15 9.87
CA VAL A 382 0.29 -0.26 9.30
C VAL A 382 0.48 -0.43 7.80
N ALA A 383 0.75 0.69 7.13
CA ALA A 383 1.09 0.79 5.72
C ALA A 383 2.30 1.69 5.54
N GLY A 384 2.90 1.63 4.35
CA GLY A 384 3.97 2.54 3.94
C GLY A 384 5.35 1.89 3.94
N GLY A 385 5.65 1.16 2.86
CA GLY A 385 6.99 0.62 2.60
C GLY A 385 7.25 -0.79 3.12
N VAL A 386 6.21 -1.62 3.30
CA VAL A 386 6.37 -3.06 3.57
C VAL A 386 6.71 -3.80 2.28
N ARG A 387 7.90 -4.42 2.22
CA ARG A 387 8.46 -4.99 0.97
C ARG A 387 8.52 -6.52 0.97
N ASN A 388 8.60 -7.13 2.14
CA ASN A 388 8.80 -8.57 2.34
C ASN A 388 8.21 -9.03 3.68
N SER A 389 8.20 -10.34 3.91
CA SER A 389 7.73 -10.96 5.16
C SER A 389 8.49 -10.49 6.40
N ALA A 390 9.80 -10.21 6.31
CA ALA A 390 10.59 -9.72 7.44
C ALA A 390 10.13 -8.32 7.90
N ASP A 391 9.78 -7.43 6.96
CA ASP A 391 9.17 -6.13 7.27
C ASP A 391 7.81 -6.33 7.99
N VAL A 392 7.03 -7.37 7.63
CA VAL A 392 5.78 -7.73 8.33
C VAL A 392 6.07 -8.14 9.77
N VAL A 393 6.97 -9.10 9.98
CA VAL A 393 7.34 -9.59 11.31
C VAL A 393 7.86 -8.46 12.20
N LYS A 394 8.70 -7.58 11.66
CA LYS A 394 9.20 -6.39 12.37
C LYS A 394 8.06 -5.44 12.75
N ALA A 395 7.11 -5.18 11.85
CA ALA A 395 5.95 -4.35 12.15
C ALA A 395 5.09 -4.97 13.27
N ILE A 396 4.82 -6.27 13.23
CA ILE A 396 4.06 -6.94 14.30
C ILE A 396 4.81 -6.85 15.64
N ALA A 397 6.12 -7.13 15.65
CA ALA A 397 6.96 -7.02 16.84
C ALA A 397 7.01 -5.58 17.40
N LEU A 398 6.92 -4.55 16.55
CA LEU A 398 6.82 -3.15 16.98
C LEU A 398 5.43 -2.78 17.54
N GLY A 399 4.40 -3.59 17.30
CA GLY A 399 3.07 -3.41 17.88
C GLY A 399 1.91 -3.40 16.90
N ALA A 400 2.12 -3.65 15.60
CA ALA A 400 1.02 -3.77 14.65
C ALA A 400 0.24 -5.08 14.87
N ASP A 401 -1.07 -5.06 14.63
CA ASP A 401 -1.93 -6.23 14.56
C ASP A 401 -1.94 -6.84 13.14
N ALA A 402 -1.87 -6.00 12.11
CA ALA A 402 -1.73 -6.43 10.73
C ALA A 402 -1.02 -5.37 9.88
N VAL A 403 -0.64 -5.74 8.67
CA VAL A 403 -0.04 -4.82 7.70
C VAL A 403 -0.85 -4.74 6.42
N TYR A 404 -0.85 -3.55 5.83
CA TYR A 404 -1.35 -3.30 4.50
C TYR A 404 -0.21 -3.35 3.48
N ILE A 405 -0.38 -4.18 2.45
CA ILE A 405 0.53 -4.22 1.29
C ILE A 405 -0.14 -3.61 0.05
N GLY A 406 0.60 -2.75 -0.66
CA GLY A 406 0.14 -2.11 -1.89
C GLY A 406 1.12 -2.35 -3.01
N THR A 407 2.27 -1.67 -2.96
CA THR A 407 3.30 -1.78 -4.00
C THR A 407 3.79 -3.22 -4.19
N ALA A 408 4.00 -3.99 -3.11
CA ALA A 408 4.38 -5.41 -3.20
C ALA A 408 3.32 -6.24 -3.96
N ALA A 409 2.03 -6.01 -3.69
CA ALA A 409 0.93 -6.64 -4.42
C ALA A 409 0.92 -6.25 -5.91
N LEU A 410 1.11 -4.97 -6.22
CA LEU A 410 1.19 -4.51 -7.61
C LEU A 410 2.42 -5.07 -8.34
N ILE A 411 3.56 -5.21 -7.66
CA ILE A 411 4.76 -5.87 -8.20
C ILE A 411 4.47 -7.34 -8.50
N ALA A 412 3.78 -8.05 -7.59
CA ALA A 412 3.37 -9.42 -7.83
C ALA A 412 2.50 -9.55 -9.09
N ILE A 413 1.62 -8.59 -9.38
CA ILE A 413 0.83 -8.54 -10.62
C ILE A 413 1.71 -8.26 -11.86
N GLY A 414 2.79 -7.48 -11.72
CA GLY A 414 3.74 -7.19 -12.79
C GLY A 414 4.25 -5.74 -12.84
N CYS A 415 4.01 -4.94 -11.80
CA CYS A 415 4.50 -3.57 -11.75
C CYS A 415 6.03 -3.51 -11.70
N THR A 416 6.63 -2.59 -12.45
CA THR A 416 8.07 -2.32 -12.49
C THR A 416 8.46 -0.99 -11.83
N VAL A 417 7.54 -0.40 -11.05
CA VAL A 417 7.78 0.79 -10.20
C VAL A 417 8.27 2.04 -10.96
N CYS A 418 7.92 2.20 -12.25
CA CYS A 418 8.31 3.36 -13.07
C CYS A 418 7.73 4.73 -12.64
N GLN A 419 6.87 4.77 -11.62
CA GLN A 419 6.28 5.99 -11.04
C GLN A 419 5.42 6.87 -11.96
N LYS A 420 5.12 6.46 -13.20
CA LYS A 420 4.26 7.21 -14.15
C LYS A 420 2.77 6.83 -14.10
N CYS A 421 2.29 6.37 -12.95
CA CYS A 421 0.93 5.84 -12.75
C CYS A 421 -0.18 6.87 -13.04
N TYR A 422 0.12 8.15 -12.86
CA TYR A 422 -0.79 9.27 -13.06
C TYR A 422 -1.17 9.47 -14.52
N MET A 423 -0.32 9.04 -15.46
CA MET A 423 -0.54 9.25 -16.91
C MET A 423 -1.62 8.35 -17.52
N GLY A 424 -2.14 7.37 -16.78
CA GLY A 424 -3.21 6.48 -17.28
C GLY A 424 -2.80 5.52 -18.41
N ARG A 425 -1.53 5.52 -18.82
CA ARG A 425 -0.98 4.73 -19.93
C ARG A 425 -0.05 3.61 -19.47
N CYS A 426 -0.26 3.04 -18.28
CA CYS A 426 0.62 2.00 -17.73
C CYS A 426 0.77 0.81 -18.71
N PRO A 427 1.97 0.56 -19.29
CA PRO A 427 2.14 -0.49 -20.30
C PRO A 427 1.78 -1.87 -19.77
N TRP A 428 1.86 -2.08 -18.46
CA TRP A 428 1.54 -3.35 -17.80
C TRP A 428 0.04 -3.58 -17.56
N GLY A 429 -0.85 -2.63 -17.89
CA GLY A 429 -2.30 -2.77 -17.69
C GLY A 429 -2.78 -2.52 -16.26
N ILE A 430 -1.87 -2.07 -15.38
CA ILE A 430 -2.15 -1.89 -13.94
C ILE A 430 -2.79 -0.52 -13.69
N ALA A 431 -2.04 0.57 -13.89
CA ALA A 431 -2.50 1.94 -13.62
C ALA A 431 -3.07 2.60 -14.88
N THR A 432 -4.21 2.08 -15.35
CA THR A 432 -4.89 2.55 -16.57
C THR A 432 -6.39 2.29 -16.50
N THR A 433 -7.16 3.09 -17.23
CA THR A 433 -8.59 2.88 -17.46
C THR A 433 -8.92 2.61 -18.93
N ASP A 434 -7.89 2.50 -19.78
CA ASP A 434 -8.03 2.11 -21.17
C ASP A 434 -8.29 0.59 -21.26
N PRO A 435 -9.40 0.13 -21.86
CA PRO A 435 -9.73 -1.29 -21.99
C PRO A 435 -8.70 -2.12 -22.77
N TRP A 436 -8.05 -1.53 -23.78
CA TRP A 436 -7.04 -2.20 -24.59
C TRP A 436 -5.71 -2.35 -23.84
N ILE A 437 -5.40 -1.45 -22.93
CA ILE A 437 -4.22 -1.58 -22.05
C ILE A 437 -4.54 -2.47 -20.85
N SER A 438 -5.72 -2.34 -20.23
CA SER A 438 -6.09 -3.08 -19.02
C SER A 438 -6.20 -4.59 -19.23
N LYS A 439 -6.62 -5.05 -20.42
CA LYS A 439 -6.65 -6.48 -20.79
C LYS A 439 -5.30 -7.20 -20.68
N ARG A 440 -4.19 -6.45 -20.59
CA ARG A 440 -2.84 -6.99 -20.35
C ARG A 440 -2.71 -7.61 -18.96
N VAL A 441 -3.59 -7.27 -18.02
CA VAL A 441 -3.77 -7.95 -16.74
C VAL A 441 -4.91 -8.95 -16.88
N ASN A 442 -4.59 -10.24 -16.82
CA ASN A 442 -5.59 -11.30 -16.68
C ASN A 442 -5.89 -11.50 -15.17
N PRO A 443 -7.13 -11.26 -14.70
CA PRO A 443 -7.48 -11.32 -13.28
C PRO A 443 -7.19 -12.68 -12.61
N LEU A 444 -7.40 -13.79 -13.33
CA LEU A 444 -7.16 -15.14 -12.78
C LEU A 444 -5.66 -15.37 -12.51
N ILE A 445 -4.81 -14.99 -13.46
CA ILE A 445 -3.36 -15.14 -13.34
C ILE A 445 -2.84 -14.19 -12.25
N ALA A 446 -3.30 -12.95 -12.25
CA ALA A 446 -2.89 -11.95 -11.26
C ALA A 446 -3.34 -12.35 -9.84
N SER A 447 -4.58 -12.81 -9.66
CA SER A 447 -5.08 -13.37 -8.41
C SER A 447 -4.20 -14.52 -7.94
N LYS A 448 -3.85 -15.46 -8.83
CA LYS A 448 -3.00 -16.60 -8.43
C LYS A 448 -1.62 -16.15 -7.96
N ARG A 449 -1.02 -15.15 -8.61
CA ARG A 449 0.27 -14.57 -8.22
C ARG A 449 0.19 -13.88 -6.85
N LEU A 450 -0.91 -13.20 -6.57
CA LEU A 450 -1.17 -12.58 -5.26
C LEU A 450 -1.35 -13.64 -4.16
N SER A 451 -2.16 -14.69 -4.39
CA SER A 451 -2.34 -15.79 -3.43
C SER A 451 -1.03 -16.53 -3.18
N ASN A 452 -0.20 -16.73 -4.22
CA ASN A 452 1.14 -17.31 -4.07
C ASN A 452 2.06 -16.43 -3.22
N LEU A 453 2.03 -15.10 -3.38
CA LEU A 453 2.80 -14.16 -2.56
C LEU A 453 2.39 -14.28 -1.09
N LEU A 454 1.09 -14.20 -0.79
CA LEU A 454 0.58 -14.30 0.57
C LEU A 454 0.94 -15.64 1.22
N ARG A 455 0.82 -16.74 0.47
CA ARG A 455 1.23 -18.07 0.93
C ARG A 455 2.73 -18.12 1.23
N ALA A 456 3.57 -17.63 0.33
CA ALA A 456 5.01 -17.64 0.51
C ALA A 456 5.41 -16.84 1.76
N TRP A 457 4.91 -15.62 1.90
CA TRP A 457 5.18 -14.80 3.08
C TRP A 457 4.63 -15.42 4.37
N SER A 458 3.49 -16.11 4.31
CA SER A 458 2.96 -16.83 5.48
C SER A 458 3.88 -17.95 5.94
N LEU A 459 4.56 -18.64 5.02
CA LEU A 459 5.56 -19.66 5.37
C LEU A 459 6.81 -19.01 5.97
N GLU A 460 7.33 -17.95 5.35
CA GLU A 460 8.49 -17.20 5.86
C GLU A 460 8.22 -16.59 7.24
N ILE A 461 7.01 -16.07 7.49
CA ILE A 461 6.60 -15.57 8.82
C ILE A 461 6.68 -16.69 9.87
N LYS A 462 6.18 -17.88 9.54
CA LYS A 462 6.24 -19.04 10.43
C LYS A 462 7.70 -19.45 10.70
N GLU A 463 8.55 -19.47 9.67
CA GLU A 463 9.99 -19.73 9.82
C GLU A 463 10.69 -18.74 10.75
N MET A 464 10.47 -17.44 10.57
CA MET A 464 11.06 -16.41 11.43
C MET A 464 10.55 -16.51 12.88
N MET A 465 9.25 -16.72 13.07
CA MET A 465 8.67 -16.90 14.40
C MET A 465 9.19 -18.18 15.08
N GLY A 466 9.29 -19.29 14.35
CA GLY A 466 9.84 -20.54 14.85
C GLY A 466 11.31 -20.38 15.26
N GLY A 467 12.09 -19.66 14.44
CA GLY A 467 13.45 -19.25 14.77
C GLY A 467 13.55 -18.46 16.07
N MET A 468 12.53 -17.64 16.41
CA MET A 468 12.42 -16.92 17.68
C MET A 468 11.91 -17.79 18.84
N GLY A 469 11.48 -19.02 18.60
CA GLY A 469 10.82 -19.86 19.61
C GLY A 469 9.40 -19.37 19.95
N ILE A 470 8.72 -18.73 18.99
CA ILE A 470 7.35 -18.21 19.12
C ILE A 470 6.44 -18.95 18.15
N ASN A 471 5.34 -19.52 18.64
CA ASN A 471 4.38 -20.25 17.79
C ASN A 471 3.05 -19.52 17.55
N SER A 472 2.85 -18.33 18.12
CA SER A 472 1.64 -17.52 17.97
C SER A 472 1.96 -16.08 17.63
N ILE A 473 1.33 -15.54 16.59
CA ILE A 473 1.53 -14.16 16.14
C ILE A 473 1.12 -13.15 17.23
N GLU A 474 0.14 -13.49 18.05
CA GLU A 474 -0.30 -12.65 19.17
C GLU A 474 0.78 -12.52 20.26
N SER A 475 1.65 -13.53 20.42
CA SER A 475 2.80 -13.48 21.34
C SER A 475 3.97 -12.65 20.79
N LEU A 476 4.05 -12.50 19.46
CA LEU A 476 5.02 -11.61 18.83
C LEU A 476 4.56 -10.15 18.88
N ARG A 477 3.25 -9.87 18.89
CA ARG A 477 2.72 -8.50 18.80
C ARG A 477 3.24 -7.60 19.94
N GLY A 478 4.04 -6.60 19.57
CA GLY A 478 4.66 -5.66 20.51
C GLY A 478 5.80 -6.27 21.33
N ASN A 479 6.26 -7.48 21.02
CA ASN A 479 7.43 -8.09 21.65
C ASN A 479 8.71 -7.55 21.01
N ARG A 480 9.07 -6.33 21.40
CA ARG A 480 10.23 -5.61 20.87
C ARG A 480 11.58 -6.19 21.31
N GLU A 481 11.59 -7.08 22.30
CA GLU A 481 12.78 -7.84 22.71
C GLU A 481 13.28 -8.79 21.62
N MET A 482 12.43 -9.11 20.63
CA MET A 482 12.81 -9.89 19.45
C MET A 482 13.46 -9.04 18.36
N LEU A 483 13.67 -7.75 18.58
CA LEU A 483 14.27 -6.83 17.62
C LEU A 483 15.62 -6.32 18.12
N ARG A 484 16.51 -6.01 17.18
CA ARG A 484 17.79 -5.35 17.45
C ARG A 484 18.10 -4.28 16.41
N GLY A 485 18.57 -3.12 16.87
CA GLY A 485 18.92 -1.98 16.02
C GLY A 485 20.38 -1.98 15.59
N VAL A 486 20.63 -1.71 14.31
CA VAL A 486 21.96 -1.61 13.71
C VAL A 486 22.13 -0.24 13.07
N GLY A 487 23.14 0.52 13.51
CA GLY A 487 23.40 1.87 12.99
C GLY A 487 22.28 2.88 13.30
N LEU A 488 21.54 2.65 14.39
CA LEU A 488 20.56 3.57 14.94
C LEU A 488 21.18 4.33 16.12
N THR A 489 20.81 5.60 16.25
CA THR A 489 21.14 6.45 17.39
C THR A 489 20.34 6.04 18.63
N ASP A 490 20.83 6.42 19.81
CA ASP A 490 20.14 6.17 21.09
C ASP A 490 18.70 6.70 21.11
N LYS A 491 18.46 7.85 20.44
CA LYS A 491 17.13 8.42 20.36
C LYS A 491 16.20 7.58 19.48
N GLU A 492 16.68 7.09 18.35
CA GLU A 492 15.91 6.21 17.46
C GLU A 492 15.61 4.87 18.15
N LEU A 493 16.60 4.26 18.81
CA LEU A 493 16.44 3.04 19.60
C LEU A 493 15.40 3.22 20.71
N SER A 494 15.48 4.32 21.46
CA SER A 494 14.55 4.67 22.53
C SER A 494 13.11 4.85 22.02
N ILE A 495 12.92 5.55 20.89
CA ILE A 495 11.59 5.74 20.29
C ILE A 495 11.01 4.41 19.81
N LEU A 496 11.85 3.59 19.15
CA LEU A 496 11.44 2.27 18.68
C LEU A 496 11.17 1.31 19.84
N GLY A 497 11.76 1.54 21.01
CA GLY A 497 11.76 0.58 22.13
C GLY A 497 12.54 -0.68 21.78
N VAL A 498 13.63 -0.55 21.01
CA VAL A 498 14.48 -1.64 20.52
C VAL A 498 15.89 -1.45 21.05
N ARG A 499 16.56 -2.54 21.43
CA ARG A 499 17.94 -2.51 21.93
C ARG A 499 18.96 -2.48 20.81
N HIS A 500 20.16 -1.99 21.10
CA HIS A 500 21.27 -2.04 20.13
C HIS A 500 21.67 -3.49 19.85
N ALA A 501 22.14 -3.81 18.63
CA ALA A 501 22.49 -5.18 18.25
C ALA A 501 23.66 -5.83 19.02
N GLY A 502 24.36 -5.06 19.86
CA GLY A 502 25.38 -5.57 20.78
C GLY A 502 24.88 -5.88 22.20
N GLU A 503 23.60 -5.60 22.48
CA GLU A 503 22.89 -5.91 23.73
C GLU A 503 21.88 -7.03 23.50
#